data_AF-A0A7Y3FKE9-F1
#
_entry.id   AF-A0A7Y3FKE9-F1
#
_cell.length_a   1.000
_cell.length_b   1.000
_cell.length_c   1.000
_cell.angle_alpha   90.00
_cell.angle_beta   90.00
_cell.angle_gamma   90.00
#
_symmetry.space_group_name_H-M   'P 1'
#
loop_
_entity.id
_entity.type
_entity.pdbx_description
1 polymer ?
#
loop_
_entity_poly.entity_id
_entity_poly.type
_entity_poly.pdbx_seq_one_letter_code
_entity_poly.pdbx_strand_id
1 'polypeptide(L)'
;MAFRSLALSLGFLFVVWGCGEDPSGPPFTGGGGLSGSGGIAGSGGTAGSGGTAGSGGSSGSGGGGVVECTTSLLCLSCPGGSFCETDGECSVGLVCIETGCDDLVGAPLKQCAFAGGGACETSAMCANGRECIDVPGEGKRCVKTTPGCDTSSDCVLGFACESGSCVDRRVPCDPQDEQCPKNHVCGGTTNSNFCQRIQKDCEFDFDCVDLAPRCEDIDGDLRKECAGTFDPNDPMSNACTNAQCGSVAAPVCEAASIWSTTQCGQYGLCLGDGDCAAGFSCLGLWPDGRMECVLDGGTCLSFADCPAQQVCASPRGGGVPSCQAGLQP
;
A
#
# COMPACT_ATOMS: atom_id res chain seq x y z
N MET A 1 36.02 -30.45 -23.42
CA MET A 1 35.03 -31.40 -22.87
C MET A 1 33.69 -30.69 -22.87
N ALA A 2 32.75 -31.16 -23.68
CA ALA A 2 31.44 -30.55 -23.87
C ALA A 2 30.47 -31.06 -22.81
N PHE A 3 29.83 -30.16 -22.06
CA PHE A 3 28.68 -30.50 -21.23
C PHE A 3 27.40 -30.03 -21.92
N ARG A 4 26.55 -31.02 -22.21
CA ARG A 4 25.26 -30.88 -22.89
C ARG A 4 24.21 -30.39 -21.89
N SER A 5 23.51 -29.31 -22.26
CA SER A 5 22.27 -28.85 -21.62
C SER A 5 21.15 -29.87 -21.82
N LEU A 6 20.49 -30.25 -20.73
CA LEU A 6 19.25 -31.03 -20.74
C LEU A 6 18.13 -30.05 -20.39
N ALA A 7 17.38 -29.63 -21.41
CA ALA A 7 16.15 -28.87 -21.24
C ALA A 7 15.04 -29.83 -20.81
N LEU A 8 14.52 -29.63 -19.60
CA LEU A 8 13.34 -30.33 -19.10
C LEU A 8 12.12 -29.46 -19.40
N SER A 9 11.39 -29.81 -20.46
CA SER A 9 10.14 -29.15 -20.83
C SER A 9 9.01 -29.65 -19.93
N LEU A 10 8.67 -28.90 -18.86
CA LEU A 10 7.41 -29.09 -18.16
C LEU A 10 6.30 -28.33 -18.90
N GLY A 11 5.42 -29.07 -19.57
CA GLY A 11 4.18 -28.54 -20.12
C GLY A 11 3.18 -28.25 -19.02
N PHE A 12 2.88 -26.98 -18.79
CA PHE A 12 1.72 -26.56 -18.01
C PHE A 12 0.47 -26.63 -18.89
N LEU A 13 -0.39 -27.60 -18.58
CA LEU A 13 -1.71 -27.74 -19.16
C LEU A 13 -2.65 -26.75 -18.47
N PHE A 14 -2.89 -25.58 -19.08
CA PHE A 14 -3.96 -24.69 -18.64
C PHE A 14 -5.32 -25.27 -19.07
N VAL A 15 -6.11 -25.72 -18.10
CA VAL A 15 -7.53 -26.01 -18.29
C VAL A 15 -8.26 -24.68 -18.36
N VAL A 16 -8.58 -24.24 -19.58
CA VAL A 16 -9.47 -23.11 -19.82
C VAL A 16 -10.89 -23.56 -19.45
N TRP A 17 -11.39 -23.10 -18.32
CA TRP A 17 -12.82 -23.15 -18.01
C TRP A 17 -13.51 -22.07 -18.86
N GLY A 18 -14.20 -22.50 -19.91
CA GLY A 18 -15.06 -21.61 -20.70
C GLY A 18 -16.29 -21.23 -19.89
N CYS A 19 -16.49 -19.93 -19.69
CA CYS A 19 -17.78 -19.39 -19.29
C CYS A 19 -18.76 -19.60 -20.45
N GLY A 20 -19.76 -20.46 -20.24
CA GLY A 20 -20.88 -20.60 -21.16
C GLY A 20 -21.71 -19.32 -21.19
N GLU A 21 -22.06 -18.89 -22.39
CA GLU A 21 -23.03 -17.84 -22.66
C GLU A 21 -24.42 -18.32 -22.24
N ASP A 22 -25.02 -17.71 -21.21
CA ASP A 22 -26.42 -17.94 -20.88
C ASP A 22 -27.32 -17.03 -21.75
N PRO A 23 -28.37 -17.59 -22.38
CA PRO A 23 -29.26 -16.84 -23.25
C PRO A 23 -30.21 -15.92 -22.47
N SER A 24 -30.41 -14.75 -23.07
CA SER A 24 -31.38 -13.71 -22.76
C SER A 24 -32.77 -14.23 -22.35
N GLY A 25 -33.15 -13.99 -21.09
CA GLY A 25 -34.51 -14.12 -20.59
C GLY A 25 -35.35 -12.84 -20.77
N PRO A 26 -36.68 -12.96 -20.93
CA PRO A 26 -37.60 -11.85 -21.24
C PRO A 26 -37.92 -10.95 -20.03
N PRO A 27 -38.48 -9.73 -20.25
CA PRO A 27 -38.71 -8.76 -19.20
C PRO A 27 -39.90 -9.16 -18.31
N PHE A 28 -39.67 -9.23 -17.00
CA PHE A 28 -40.76 -9.32 -16.02
C PHE A 28 -41.17 -7.92 -15.54
N THR A 29 -42.39 -7.56 -15.91
CA THR A 29 -43.20 -6.51 -15.30
C THR A 29 -43.91 -7.05 -14.05
N GLY A 30 -43.91 -6.25 -12.98
CA GLY A 30 -44.97 -6.24 -11.96
C GLY A 30 -44.75 -7.10 -10.70
N GLY A 31 -44.76 -6.44 -9.54
CA GLY A 31 -44.93 -7.09 -8.25
C GLY A 31 -44.61 -6.17 -7.07
N GLY A 32 -45.62 -5.46 -6.57
CA GLY A 32 -45.49 -4.61 -5.38
C GLY A 32 -45.11 -5.41 -4.14
N GLY A 33 -44.15 -4.88 -3.37
CA GLY A 33 -43.77 -5.36 -2.04
C GLY A 33 -43.95 -4.23 -1.03
N LEU A 34 -44.85 -4.46 -0.08
CA LEU A 34 -45.29 -3.57 0.98
C LEU A 34 -44.21 -3.39 2.08
N SER A 35 -44.04 -2.15 2.53
CA SER A 35 -44.03 -1.73 3.94
C SER A 35 -43.31 -2.64 4.95
N GLY A 36 -42.04 -2.32 5.24
CA GLY A 36 -41.39 -2.65 6.52
C GLY A 36 -41.13 -1.36 7.31
N SER A 37 -42.03 -1.00 8.22
CA SER A 37 -41.87 0.12 9.15
C SER A 37 -40.94 -0.28 10.30
N GLY A 38 -39.71 0.20 10.26
CA GLY A 38 -38.74 0.07 11.36
C GLY A 38 -39.00 1.08 12.48
N GLY A 39 -39.17 0.54 13.69
CA GLY A 39 -38.87 1.11 15.01
C GLY A 39 -39.01 2.62 15.22
N ILE A 40 -40.07 3.01 15.92
CA ILE A 40 -40.22 4.31 16.59
C ILE A 40 -39.13 4.43 17.67
N ALA A 41 -38.26 5.43 17.54
CA ALA A 41 -37.33 5.84 18.59
C ALA A 41 -38.10 6.29 19.83
N GLY A 42 -37.71 5.74 20.99
CA GLY A 42 -38.28 6.09 22.29
C GLY A 42 -38.03 7.56 22.63
N SER A 43 -39.10 8.28 22.89
CA SER A 43 -39.12 9.58 23.55
C SER A 43 -39.25 9.37 25.07
N GLY A 44 -38.33 9.95 25.84
CA GLY A 44 -38.49 10.08 27.29
C GLY A 44 -37.18 10.21 28.06
N GLY A 45 -36.88 11.40 28.58
CA GLY A 45 -35.76 11.62 29.50
C GLY A 45 -35.45 13.09 29.75
N THR A 46 -36.34 13.78 30.48
CA THR A 46 -36.11 15.13 31.01
C THR A 46 -35.02 15.16 32.08
N ALA A 47 -34.29 16.28 32.10
CA ALA A 47 -33.20 16.72 32.97
C ALA A 47 -33.12 16.12 34.40
N GLY A 48 -31.95 15.56 34.70
CA GLY A 48 -31.43 15.37 36.05
C GLY A 48 -30.02 15.97 36.14
N SER A 49 -29.87 17.04 36.91
CA SER A 49 -28.58 17.63 37.29
C SER A 49 -27.89 16.72 38.32
N GLY A 50 -26.76 16.13 37.93
CA GLY A 50 -25.95 15.29 38.82
C GLY A 50 -24.94 14.47 38.02
N GLY A 51 -23.80 15.08 37.68
CA GLY A 51 -22.77 14.46 36.87
C GLY A 51 -22.00 13.38 37.61
N THR A 52 -22.04 12.17 37.05
CA THR A 52 -20.98 11.17 37.10
C THR A 52 -20.81 10.66 35.68
N ALA A 53 -19.60 10.76 35.14
CA ALA A 53 -19.26 10.40 33.77
C ALA A 53 -19.68 8.95 33.49
N GLY A 54 -20.67 8.79 32.62
CA GLY A 54 -21.03 7.50 32.05
C GLY A 54 -20.02 7.14 30.97
N SER A 55 -19.41 5.97 31.11
CA SER A 55 -18.68 5.28 30.06
C SER A 55 -19.58 5.23 28.81
N GLY A 56 -19.07 5.75 27.68
CA GLY A 56 -19.77 5.77 26.42
C GLY A 56 -20.26 4.37 26.05
N GLY A 57 -21.55 4.27 25.73
CA GLY A 57 -22.14 3.02 25.26
C GLY A 57 -21.54 2.62 23.93
N SER A 58 -20.99 1.42 23.86
CA SER A 58 -20.69 0.71 22.62
C SER A 58 -22.00 0.49 21.85
N SER A 59 -22.22 1.28 20.81
CA SER A 59 -23.31 1.07 19.85
C SER A 59 -23.10 -0.26 19.14
N GLY A 60 -24.15 -1.11 19.16
CA GLY A 60 -24.09 -2.48 18.69
C GLY A 60 -23.72 -2.61 17.20
N SER A 61 -22.74 -3.47 16.95
CA SER A 61 -22.38 -4.00 15.63
C SER A 61 -23.51 -4.90 15.11
N GLY A 62 -24.53 -4.31 14.48
CA GLY A 62 -25.76 -5.04 14.18
C GLY A 62 -26.59 -4.44 13.06
N GLY A 63 -25.98 -4.15 11.91
CA GLY A 63 -26.70 -3.78 10.71
C GLY A 63 -25.74 -3.45 9.59
N GLY A 64 -25.51 -4.40 8.67
CA GLY A 64 -24.74 -4.21 7.44
C GLY A 64 -25.46 -3.32 6.43
N GLY A 65 -25.88 -2.13 6.85
CA GLY A 65 -26.26 -1.06 5.94
C GLY A 65 -25.00 -0.47 5.32
N VAL A 66 -25.07 -0.13 4.03
CA VAL A 66 -24.03 0.67 3.38
C VAL A 66 -23.94 1.98 4.16
N VAL A 67 -22.79 2.24 4.77
CA VAL A 67 -22.57 3.52 5.46
C VAL A 67 -22.42 4.59 4.39
N GLU A 68 -23.33 5.57 4.41
CA GLU A 68 -23.15 6.78 3.60
C GLU A 68 -21.98 7.58 4.18
N CYS A 69 -21.06 8.00 3.31
CA CYS A 69 -19.84 8.71 3.69
C CYS A 69 -19.50 9.76 2.63
N THR A 70 -18.63 10.69 3.01
CA THR A 70 -17.96 11.62 2.10
C THR A 70 -16.67 10.97 1.60
N THR A 71 -16.55 10.83 0.28
CA THR A 71 -15.36 10.28 -0.39
C THR A 71 -14.28 11.35 -0.58
N SER A 72 -13.04 10.90 -0.79
CA SER A 72 -11.87 11.74 -1.07
C SER A 72 -10.99 11.05 -2.12
N LEU A 73 -9.88 11.67 -2.52
CA LEU A 73 -8.91 10.97 -3.37
C LEU A 73 -8.24 9.79 -2.65
N LEU A 74 -8.17 9.84 -1.32
CA LEU A 74 -7.69 8.72 -0.52
C LEU A 74 -8.75 7.63 -0.37
N CYS A 75 -10.03 8.02 -0.29
CA CYS A 75 -11.17 7.13 -0.14
C CYS A 75 -12.13 7.25 -1.32
N LEU A 76 -12.00 6.38 -2.30
CA LEU A 76 -12.79 6.44 -3.54
C LEU A 76 -14.22 5.92 -3.37
N SER A 77 -14.43 5.06 -2.37
CA SER A 77 -15.73 4.48 -2.05
C SER A 77 -15.88 4.24 -0.56
N CYS A 78 -17.09 4.40 -0.05
CA CYS A 78 -17.39 4.15 1.35
C CYS A 78 -17.14 2.68 1.71
N PRO A 79 -16.35 2.38 2.75
CA PRO A 79 -16.04 1.02 3.14
C PRO A 79 -17.31 0.29 3.61
N GLY A 80 -17.44 -0.97 3.20
CA GLY A 80 -18.57 -1.83 3.53
C GLY A 80 -18.29 -2.77 4.71
N GLY A 81 -18.17 -2.23 5.93
CA GLY A 81 -18.07 -3.02 7.17
C GLY A 81 -16.69 -3.00 7.85
N SER A 82 -16.53 -3.82 8.90
CA SER A 82 -15.32 -3.93 9.73
C SER A 82 -14.83 -2.60 10.34
N PHE A 83 -15.78 -1.72 10.66
CA PHE A 83 -15.51 -0.49 11.39
C PHE A 83 -14.97 -0.78 12.78
N CYS A 84 -14.11 0.11 13.26
CA CYS A 84 -13.52 0.04 14.58
C CYS A 84 -13.32 1.45 15.12
N GLU A 85 -13.36 1.62 16.44
CA GLU A 85 -12.91 2.86 17.08
C GLU A 85 -11.48 2.73 17.62
N THR A 86 -11.11 1.49 17.97
CA THR A 86 -9.83 1.13 18.60
C THR A 86 -9.28 -0.19 18.07
N ASP A 87 -7.96 -0.41 18.22
CA ASP A 87 -7.31 -1.67 17.83
C ASP A 87 -7.90 -2.91 18.52
N GLY A 88 -8.48 -2.74 19.72
CA GLY A 88 -9.07 -3.83 20.49
C GLY A 88 -10.35 -4.42 19.87
N GLU A 89 -10.95 -3.73 18.89
CA GLU A 89 -12.12 -4.20 18.14
C GLU A 89 -11.72 -5.03 16.92
N CYS A 90 -10.45 -5.02 16.57
CA CYS A 90 -9.92 -5.72 15.42
C CYS A 90 -9.51 -7.16 15.74
N SER A 91 -9.64 -8.04 14.75
CA SER A 91 -9.13 -9.41 14.86
C SER A 91 -7.60 -9.42 14.96
N VAL A 92 -7.03 -10.49 15.49
CA VAL A 92 -5.56 -10.63 15.62
C VAL A 92 -4.88 -10.39 14.26
N GLY A 93 -3.82 -9.57 14.27
CA GLY A 93 -3.08 -9.17 13.07
C GLY A 93 -3.69 -8.00 12.30
N LEU A 94 -4.84 -7.50 12.73
CA LEU A 94 -5.45 -6.28 12.19
C LEU A 94 -5.31 -5.12 13.19
N VAL A 95 -5.20 -3.90 12.68
CA VAL A 95 -5.17 -2.65 13.43
C VAL A 95 -6.23 -1.69 12.91
N CYS A 96 -6.69 -0.80 13.79
CA CYS A 96 -7.72 0.15 13.47
C CYS A 96 -7.11 1.41 12.83
N ILE A 97 -7.35 1.62 11.54
CA ILE A 97 -6.82 2.77 10.80
C ILE A 97 -7.93 3.65 10.24
N GLU A 98 -7.64 4.93 10.10
CA GLU A 98 -8.50 5.85 9.35
C GLU A 98 -8.51 5.47 7.87
N THR A 99 -9.69 5.45 7.26
CA THR A 99 -9.86 5.06 5.86
C THR A 99 -9.57 6.20 4.89
N GLY A 100 -9.55 7.44 5.39
CA GLY A 100 -9.51 8.66 4.58
C GLY A 100 -10.89 9.11 4.08
N CYS A 101 -11.96 8.41 4.48
CA CYS A 101 -13.33 8.89 4.31
C CYS A 101 -13.81 9.54 5.61
N ASP A 102 -14.78 10.44 5.50
CA ASP A 102 -15.52 10.96 6.64
C ASP A 102 -16.98 10.49 6.58
N ASP A 103 -17.64 10.37 7.73
CA ASP A 103 -19.09 10.22 7.77
C ASP A 103 -19.80 11.50 7.29
N LEU A 104 -21.13 11.47 7.24
CA LEU A 104 -21.92 12.64 6.79
C LEU A 104 -21.83 13.86 7.73
N VAL A 105 -21.27 13.71 8.93
CA VAL A 105 -21.04 14.81 9.88
C VAL A 105 -19.58 15.26 9.94
N GLY A 106 -18.71 14.67 9.11
CA GLY A 106 -17.30 15.02 8.99
C GLY A 106 -16.38 14.33 10.01
N ALA A 107 -16.81 13.25 10.64
CA ALA A 107 -15.94 12.45 11.51
C ALA A 107 -15.22 11.36 10.70
N PRO A 108 -13.91 11.12 10.94
CA PRO A 108 -13.15 10.15 10.17
C PRO A 108 -13.67 8.74 10.38
N LEU A 109 -13.92 8.03 9.28
CA LEU A 109 -14.24 6.61 9.31
C LEU A 109 -12.96 5.80 9.51
N LYS A 110 -13.07 4.75 10.32
CA LYS A 110 -11.98 3.83 10.63
C LYS A 110 -12.37 2.40 10.33
N GLN A 111 -11.39 1.58 9.94
CA GLN A 111 -11.60 0.16 9.66
C GLN A 111 -10.41 -0.68 10.13
N CYS A 112 -10.68 -1.95 10.42
CA CYS A 112 -9.63 -2.92 10.69
C CYS A 112 -8.90 -3.27 9.39
N ALA A 113 -7.58 -3.02 9.35
CA ALA A 113 -6.71 -3.36 8.24
C ALA A 113 -5.53 -4.21 8.71
N PHE A 114 -4.99 -5.03 7.81
CA PHE A 114 -3.84 -5.88 8.12
C PHE A 114 -2.61 -5.02 8.43
N ALA A 115 -2.04 -5.22 9.63
CA ALA A 115 -0.93 -4.44 10.17
C ALA A 115 0.42 -4.68 9.45
N GLY A 116 0.43 -5.41 8.33
CA GLY A 116 1.66 -5.75 7.63
C GLY A 116 2.34 -7.02 8.17
N GLY A 117 3.41 -7.40 7.48
CA GLY A 117 4.20 -8.61 7.77
C GLY A 117 4.38 -9.49 6.54
N GLY A 118 5.57 -10.10 6.41
CA GLY A 118 5.85 -11.06 5.34
C GLY A 118 5.04 -12.35 5.48
N ALA A 119 4.91 -13.10 4.38
CA ALA A 119 4.34 -14.44 4.41
C ALA A 119 5.20 -15.39 5.25
N CYS A 120 4.57 -16.38 5.90
CA CYS A 120 5.28 -17.36 6.71
C CYS A 120 4.56 -18.70 6.76
N GLU A 121 5.31 -19.77 7.04
CA GLU A 121 4.72 -21.07 7.35
C GLU A 121 4.79 -21.38 8.85
N THR A 122 5.84 -20.88 9.50
CA THR A 122 6.13 -21.08 10.92
C THR A 122 6.73 -19.80 11.52
N SER A 123 6.62 -19.62 12.83
CA SER A 123 7.18 -18.44 13.52
C SER A 123 8.70 -18.35 13.44
N ALA A 124 9.41 -19.44 13.09
CA ALA A 124 10.85 -19.42 12.88
C ALA A 124 11.28 -18.63 11.62
N MET A 125 10.34 -18.39 10.69
CA MET A 125 10.56 -17.53 9.53
C MET A 125 10.39 -16.05 9.84
N CYS A 126 9.84 -15.72 11.01
CA CYS A 126 9.57 -14.35 11.41
C CYS A 126 10.74 -13.77 12.19
N ALA A 127 10.99 -12.47 11.96
CA ALA A 127 11.94 -11.72 12.78
C ALA A 127 11.50 -11.70 14.26
N ASN A 128 12.47 -11.51 15.17
CA ASN A 128 12.21 -11.45 16.61
C ASN A 128 11.06 -10.49 16.95
N GLY A 129 10.21 -10.88 17.89
CA GLY A 129 9.03 -10.11 18.30
C GLY A 129 7.80 -10.26 17.40
N ARG A 130 7.85 -11.18 16.41
CA ARG A 130 6.73 -11.51 15.54
C ARG A 130 6.37 -13.00 15.61
N GLU A 131 5.11 -13.30 15.37
CA GLU A 131 4.59 -14.67 15.30
C GLU A 131 3.95 -14.94 13.95
N CYS A 132 4.02 -16.19 13.49
CA CYS A 132 3.36 -16.61 12.27
C CYS A 132 1.89 -16.94 12.56
N ILE A 133 1.00 -16.01 12.23
CA ILE A 133 -0.42 -16.07 12.56
C ILE A 133 -1.24 -16.12 11.27
N ASP A 134 -2.31 -16.93 11.26
CA ASP A 134 -3.29 -16.96 10.18
C ASP A 134 -4.18 -15.71 10.26
N VAL A 135 -4.02 -14.80 9.31
CA VAL A 135 -4.75 -13.54 9.21
C VAL A 135 -5.90 -13.71 8.22
N PRO A 136 -7.17 -13.43 8.61
CA PRO A 136 -8.32 -13.59 7.72
C PRO A 136 -8.15 -12.85 6.39
N GLY A 137 -8.25 -13.58 5.27
CA GLY A 137 -8.12 -13.04 3.91
C GLY A 137 -6.68 -12.90 3.40
N GLU A 138 -5.69 -12.91 4.30
CA GLU A 138 -4.27 -12.75 3.99
C GLU A 138 -3.48 -14.06 4.10
N GLY A 139 -4.01 -15.05 4.82
CA GLY A 139 -3.31 -16.29 5.15
C GLY A 139 -2.27 -16.07 6.25
N LYS A 140 -1.28 -16.95 6.34
CA LYS A 140 -0.26 -16.87 7.39
C LYS A 140 0.74 -15.73 7.15
N ARG A 141 0.86 -14.86 8.15
CA ARG A 141 1.70 -13.67 8.14
C ARG A 141 2.54 -13.54 9.41
N CYS A 142 3.72 -12.95 9.28
CA CYS A 142 4.56 -12.57 10.41
C CYS A 142 4.04 -11.30 11.08
N VAL A 143 3.16 -11.47 12.06
CA VAL A 143 2.48 -10.40 12.77
C VAL A 143 3.27 -10.02 14.03
N LYS A 144 3.45 -8.72 14.25
CA LYS A 144 4.02 -8.21 15.51
C LYS A 144 3.00 -8.37 16.64
N THR A 145 3.40 -9.02 17.74
CA THR A 145 2.48 -9.35 18.85
C THR A 145 2.50 -8.34 19.99
N THR A 146 3.40 -7.37 19.94
CA THR A 146 3.48 -6.26 20.89
C THR A 146 2.95 -4.98 20.26
N PRO A 147 2.31 -4.06 21.02
CA PRO A 147 1.88 -2.77 20.50
C PRO A 147 3.01 -1.97 19.83
N GLY A 148 2.66 -1.19 18.80
CA GLY A 148 3.60 -0.35 18.05
C GLY A 148 4.34 -1.09 16.94
N CYS A 149 5.39 -0.47 16.41
CA CYS A 149 6.18 -0.96 15.27
C CYS A 149 7.68 -0.85 15.54
N ASP A 150 8.50 -1.71 14.92
CA ASP A 150 9.96 -1.54 14.86
C ASP A 150 10.41 -1.16 13.45
N THR A 151 9.68 -1.63 12.44
CA THR A 151 9.94 -1.39 11.02
C THR A 151 8.63 -1.07 10.31
N SER A 152 8.70 -0.45 9.13
CA SER A 152 7.50 -0.15 8.34
C SER A 152 6.73 -1.40 7.89
N SER A 153 7.35 -2.58 7.92
CA SER A 153 6.65 -3.86 7.69
C SER A 153 5.68 -4.23 8.81
N ASP A 154 5.76 -3.59 9.98
CA ASP A 154 4.82 -3.75 11.10
C ASP A 154 3.64 -2.79 11.02
N CYS A 155 3.57 -2.00 9.95
CA CYS A 155 2.50 -1.05 9.71
C CYS A 155 1.66 -1.47 8.51
N VAL A 156 0.39 -1.04 8.51
CA VAL A 156 -0.48 -1.19 7.35
C VAL A 156 0.17 -0.55 6.13
N LEU A 157 -0.08 -1.11 4.94
CA LEU A 157 0.38 -0.53 3.69
C LEU A 157 0.03 0.97 3.60
N GLY A 158 1.03 1.79 3.28
CA GLY A 158 0.91 3.25 3.25
C GLY A 158 1.19 3.94 4.59
N PHE A 159 1.50 3.21 5.65
CA PHE A 159 1.94 3.75 6.94
C PHE A 159 3.43 3.48 7.15
N ALA A 160 4.11 4.37 7.87
CA ALA A 160 5.53 4.25 8.20
C ALA A 160 5.73 4.11 9.70
N CYS A 161 6.75 3.34 10.11
CA CYS A 161 7.09 3.23 11.51
C CYS A 161 7.93 4.44 11.97
N GLU A 162 7.38 5.24 12.88
CA GLU A 162 8.01 6.45 13.41
C GLU A 162 7.98 6.45 14.93
N SER A 163 9.17 6.41 15.54
CA SER A 163 9.31 6.42 17.00
C SER A 163 8.46 5.35 17.70
N GLY A 164 8.29 4.18 17.06
CA GLY A 164 7.50 3.07 17.59
C GLY A 164 6.01 3.09 17.24
N SER A 165 5.53 4.08 16.47
CA SER A 165 4.13 4.22 16.05
C SER A 165 3.96 4.21 14.53
N CYS A 166 2.90 3.61 14.04
CA CYS A 166 2.55 3.65 12.61
C CYS A 166 1.90 5.00 12.27
N VAL A 167 2.59 5.82 11.50
CA VAL A 167 2.12 7.13 11.04
C VAL A 167 1.59 7.01 9.61
N ASP A 168 0.45 7.63 9.34
CA ASP A 168 -0.16 7.65 8.01
C ASP A 168 0.73 8.44 7.03
N ARG A 169 1.24 7.75 6.00
CA ARG A 169 2.07 8.31 4.93
C ARG A 169 1.42 8.11 3.56
N ARG A 170 0.12 7.81 3.53
CA ARG A 170 -0.61 7.65 2.27
C ARG A 170 -0.72 9.00 1.60
N VAL A 171 -0.12 9.08 0.42
CA VAL A 171 -0.25 10.21 -0.50
C VAL A 171 -1.35 9.86 -1.50
N PRO A 172 -2.51 10.53 -1.51
CA PRO A 172 -3.61 10.18 -2.41
C PRO A 172 -3.21 10.26 -3.88
N CYS A 173 -3.75 9.37 -4.71
CA CYS A 173 -3.50 9.36 -6.14
C CYS A 173 -4.68 8.80 -6.95
N ASP A 174 -4.77 9.22 -8.21
CA ASP A 174 -5.64 8.62 -9.21
C ASP A 174 -4.86 7.58 -10.03
N PRO A 175 -5.30 6.31 -10.11
CA PRO A 175 -4.66 5.29 -10.94
C PRO A 175 -4.57 5.63 -12.43
N GLN A 176 -5.43 6.54 -12.91
CA GLN A 176 -5.45 6.99 -14.30
C GLN A 176 -4.46 8.10 -14.58
N ASP A 177 -3.83 8.67 -13.55
CA ASP A 177 -2.96 9.84 -13.68
C ASP A 177 -1.59 9.59 -13.03
N GLU A 178 -0.54 10.16 -13.62
CA GLU A 178 0.85 9.97 -13.19
C GLU A 178 1.19 10.85 -11.97
N GLN A 179 0.41 10.80 -10.91
CA GLN A 179 0.48 11.79 -9.82
C GLN A 179 1.54 11.46 -8.77
N CYS A 180 1.99 10.22 -8.74
CA CYS A 180 2.89 9.78 -7.70
C CYS A 180 4.32 10.31 -7.91
N PRO A 181 5.04 10.64 -6.82
CA PRO A 181 6.42 11.07 -6.91
C PRO A 181 7.30 10.01 -7.59
N LYS A 182 8.54 10.38 -7.89
CA LYS A 182 9.52 9.42 -8.46
C LYS A 182 9.62 8.16 -7.58
N ASN A 183 9.81 7.01 -8.22
CA ASN A 183 9.83 5.67 -7.60
C ASN A 183 8.53 5.21 -6.93
N HIS A 184 7.40 5.86 -7.22
CA HIS A 184 6.10 5.46 -6.70
C HIS A 184 5.11 5.10 -7.82
N VAL A 185 4.24 4.15 -7.51
CA VAL A 185 3.09 3.76 -8.32
C VAL A 185 1.80 4.06 -7.56
N CYS A 186 0.75 4.43 -8.27
CA CYS A 186 -0.57 4.55 -7.67
C CYS A 186 -1.19 3.17 -7.50
N GLY A 187 -1.52 2.78 -6.28
CA GLY A 187 -2.21 1.53 -5.98
C GLY A 187 -2.87 1.58 -4.61
N GLY A 188 -3.56 0.53 -4.21
CA GLY A 188 -4.12 0.50 -2.87
C GLY A 188 -5.07 -0.65 -2.62
N THR A 189 -6.08 -0.38 -1.80
CA THR A 189 -7.10 -1.36 -1.41
C THR A 189 -8.34 -1.19 -2.28
N THR A 190 -9.36 -2.01 -2.05
CA THR A 190 -10.65 -1.88 -2.73
C THR A 190 -11.28 -0.48 -2.61
N ASN A 191 -11.00 0.25 -1.52
CA ASN A 191 -11.65 1.53 -1.23
C ASN A 191 -10.70 2.73 -1.25
N SER A 192 -9.39 2.50 -1.38
CA SER A 192 -8.39 3.57 -1.26
C SER A 192 -7.26 3.42 -2.26
N ASN A 193 -6.80 4.55 -2.81
CA ASN A 193 -5.62 4.61 -3.66
C ASN A 193 -4.64 5.64 -3.12
N PHE A 194 -3.37 5.26 -3.09
CA PHE A 194 -2.29 6.09 -2.63
C PHE A 194 -0.97 5.69 -3.29
N CYS A 195 0.00 6.59 -3.26
CA CYS A 195 1.31 6.34 -3.83
C CYS A 195 2.08 5.35 -2.97
N GLN A 196 2.45 4.24 -3.60
CA GLN A 196 3.24 3.18 -3.00
C GLN A 196 4.63 3.19 -3.62
N ARG A 197 5.65 3.07 -2.79
CA ARG A 197 7.03 2.94 -3.27
C ARG A 197 7.19 1.60 -3.98
N ILE A 198 7.70 1.63 -5.20
CA ILE A 198 7.87 0.43 -6.03
C ILE A 198 9.01 -0.43 -5.47
N GLN A 199 10.16 0.19 -5.16
CA GLN A 199 11.41 -0.49 -4.78
C GLN A 199 11.40 -0.93 -3.31
N LYS A 200 10.46 -1.81 -2.96
CA LYS A 200 10.33 -2.43 -1.64
C LYS A 200 11.20 -3.69 -1.56
N ASP A 201 11.74 -3.96 -0.37
CA ASP A 201 12.44 -5.21 -0.08
C ASP A 201 11.60 -6.43 -0.43
N CYS A 202 12.26 -7.41 -1.05
CA CYS A 202 11.67 -8.68 -1.41
C CYS A 202 12.71 -9.80 -1.27
N GLU A 203 12.24 -11.03 -1.06
CA GLU A 203 13.06 -12.24 -1.15
C GLU A 203 12.77 -12.97 -2.47
N PHE A 204 11.51 -12.92 -2.91
CA PHE A 204 10.99 -13.60 -4.10
C PHE A 204 10.10 -12.68 -4.93
N ASP A 205 9.93 -13.00 -6.22
CA ASP A 205 9.05 -12.25 -7.13
C ASP A 205 7.60 -12.10 -6.60
N PHE A 206 7.11 -13.06 -5.81
CA PHE A 206 5.75 -12.98 -5.27
C PHE A 206 5.59 -11.90 -4.19
N ASP A 207 6.67 -11.47 -3.53
CA ASP A 207 6.63 -10.38 -2.55
C ASP A 207 6.35 -9.03 -3.22
N CYS A 208 6.57 -8.97 -4.54
CA CYS A 208 6.38 -7.80 -5.37
C CYS A 208 5.04 -7.76 -6.08
N VAL A 209 4.15 -8.73 -5.82
CA VAL A 209 2.79 -8.74 -6.38
C VAL A 209 2.13 -7.39 -6.12
N ASP A 210 1.46 -6.87 -7.15
CA ASP A 210 0.83 -5.55 -7.22
C ASP A 210 1.77 -4.33 -7.24
N LEU A 211 3.08 -4.52 -7.02
CA LEU A 211 4.09 -3.46 -7.13
C LEU A 211 4.93 -3.58 -8.40
N ALA A 212 5.54 -4.73 -8.63
CA ALA A 212 6.46 -4.99 -9.74
C ALA A 212 6.56 -6.49 -10.06
N PRO A 213 6.96 -6.90 -11.27
CA PRO A 213 7.00 -8.31 -11.63
C PRO A 213 8.21 -9.07 -11.10
N ARG A 214 9.27 -8.40 -10.62
CA ARG A 214 10.54 -9.03 -10.25
C ARG A 214 11.05 -8.59 -8.91
N CYS A 215 11.78 -9.50 -8.27
CA CYS A 215 12.60 -9.24 -7.11
C CYS A 215 14.10 -9.32 -7.48
N GLU A 216 14.75 -8.17 -7.63
CA GLU A 216 16.12 -8.05 -8.15
C GLU A 216 16.96 -7.07 -7.32
N ASP A 217 18.27 -7.28 -7.25
CA ASP A 217 19.22 -6.35 -6.63
C ASP A 217 19.50 -5.18 -7.59
N ILE A 218 18.80 -4.06 -7.40
CA ILE A 218 18.83 -2.93 -8.34
C ILE A 218 20.14 -2.15 -8.20
N ASP A 219 20.59 -1.92 -6.96
CA ASP A 219 21.70 -1.02 -6.63
C ASP A 219 23.04 -1.74 -6.36
N GLY A 220 23.02 -3.07 -6.20
CA GLY A 220 24.21 -3.90 -6.03
C GLY A 220 24.61 -4.12 -4.58
N ASP A 221 23.71 -3.88 -3.60
CA ASP A 221 23.99 -4.12 -2.18
C ASP A 221 23.69 -5.55 -1.69
N LEU A 222 23.32 -6.45 -2.60
CA LEU A 222 22.93 -7.84 -2.34
C LEU A 222 21.59 -8.00 -1.61
N ARG A 223 20.87 -6.91 -1.33
CA ARG A 223 19.45 -6.96 -1.01
C ARG A 223 18.69 -6.88 -2.33
N LYS A 224 17.46 -7.38 -2.33
CA LYS A 224 16.62 -7.37 -3.53
C LYS A 224 15.41 -6.49 -3.31
N GLU A 225 14.98 -5.89 -4.40
CA GLU A 225 13.86 -4.98 -4.44
C GLU A 225 12.92 -5.31 -5.59
N CYS A 226 11.69 -4.87 -5.40
CA CYS A 226 10.69 -4.95 -6.44
C CYS A 226 11.03 -4.01 -7.61
N ALA A 227 11.17 -4.59 -8.80
CA ALA A 227 11.54 -3.89 -10.03
C ALA A 227 10.95 -4.56 -11.28
N GLY A 228 11.14 -3.89 -12.42
CA GLY A 228 10.82 -4.41 -13.74
C GLY A 228 9.49 -3.94 -14.30
N THR A 229 9.28 -4.23 -15.57
CA THR A 229 8.06 -3.88 -16.31
C THR A 229 7.21 -5.13 -16.48
N PHE A 230 5.92 -5.04 -16.15
CA PHE A 230 4.98 -6.06 -16.60
C PHE A 230 4.75 -5.87 -18.11
N ASP A 231 5.55 -6.53 -18.95
CA ASP A 231 5.26 -6.66 -20.36
C ASP A 231 4.59 -8.03 -20.62
N PRO A 232 3.29 -8.08 -20.92
CA PRO A 232 2.61 -9.33 -21.22
C PRO A 232 3.17 -10.03 -22.48
N ASN A 233 3.90 -9.31 -23.34
CA ASN A 233 4.56 -9.86 -24.52
C ASN A 233 6.03 -10.26 -24.26
N ASP A 234 6.63 -9.77 -23.18
CA ASP A 234 7.96 -10.18 -22.71
C ASP A 234 7.94 -10.50 -21.21
N PRO A 235 7.33 -11.64 -20.84
CA PRO A 235 7.26 -12.08 -19.45
C PRO A 235 8.64 -12.51 -18.91
N MET A 236 9.71 -12.42 -19.70
CA MET A 236 11.09 -12.65 -19.29
C MET A 236 11.95 -11.38 -19.36
N SER A 237 11.35 -10.20 -19.54
CA SER A 237 12.12 -8.96 -19.49
C SER A 237 12.85 -8.88 -18.15
N ASN A 238 14.16 -8.65 -18.24
CA ASN A 238 15.01 -8.50 -17.06
C ASN A 238 14.64 -7.18 -16.37
N ALA A 239 14.65 -7.18 -15.04
CA ALA A 239 14.57 -5.93 -14.29
C ALA A 239 15.76 -5.02 -14.67
N CYS A 240 15.51 -3.70 -14.67
CA CYS A 240 16.57 -2.72 -14.78
C CYS A 240 17.44 -2.80 -13.51
N THR A 241 18.75 -2.92 -13.68
CA THR A 241 19.74 -2.78 -12.59
C THR A 241 20.73 -1.66 -12.91
N ASN A 242 21.28 -0.99 -11.89
CA ASN A 242 22.23 0.11 -12.08
C ASN A 242 23.44 -0.31 -12.94
N ALA A 243 23.84 -1.58 -12.88
CA ALA A 243 24.89 -2.15 -13.73
C ALA A 243 24.61 -2.05 -15.24
N GLN A 244 23.34 -1.93 -15.65
CA GLN A 244 22.92 -1.77 -17.04
C GLN A 244 22.92 -0.29 -17.49
N CYS A 245 23.00 0.65 -16.55
CA CYS A 245 22.89 2.08 -16.79
C CYS A 245 24.26 2.76 -16.99
N GLY A 246 24.79 2.66 -18.21
CA GLY A 246 26.13 3.17 -18.55
C GLY A 246 26.22 4.67 -18.84
N SER A 247 25.12 5.44 -18.78
CA SER A 247 25.09 6.86 -19.15
C SER A 247 25.24 7.74 -17.92
N VAL A 248 26.15 8.72 -17.96
CA VAL A 248 26.29 9.73 -16.88
C VAL A 248 25.03 10.59 -16.68
N ALA A 249 24.17 10.70 -17.70
CA ALA A 249 22.91 11.43 -17.62
C ALA A 249 21.76 10.57 -17.09
N ALA A 250 21.96 9.25 -17.03
CA ALA A 250 20.97 8.29 -16.57
C ALA A 250 21.68 7.09 -15.91
N PRO A 251 22.37 7.30 -14.76
CA PRO A 251 23.27 6.29 -14.20
C PRO A 251 22.57 5.25 -13.32
N VAL A 252 21.30 5.45 -12.99
CA VAL A 252 20.54 4.59 -12.07
C VAL A 252 19.22 4.13 -12.65
N CYS A 253 18.71 3.00 -12.20
CA CYS A 253 17.38 2.52 -12.57
C CYS A 253 16.30 3.22 -11.75
N GLU A 254 15.45 3.96 -12.44
CA GLU A 254 14.31 4.67 -11.87
C GLU A 254 12.98 4.10 -12.39
N ALA A 255 11.90 4.33 -11.64
CA ALA A 255 10.55 4.09 -12.16
C ALA A 255 10.18 5.17 -13.20
N ALA A 256 9.89 4.74 -14.42
CA ALA A 256 9.78 5.55 -15.63
C ALA A 256 8.35 6.05 -15.90
N SER A 257 7.34 5.20 -15.72
CA SER A 257 5.96 5.47 -16.10
C SER A 257 4.95 4.92 -15.09
N ILE A 258 3.66 5.10 -15.39
CA ILE A 258 2.57 4.28 -14.84
C ILE A 258 2.94 2.81 -15.00
N TRP A 259 2.56 1.95 -14.03
CA TRP A 259 2.77 0.49 -14.04
C TRP A 259 4.20 0.01 -13.73
N SER A 260 4.89 0.72 -12.84
CA SER A 260 6.17 0.31 -12.25
C SER A 260 7.31 0.00 -13.21
N THR A 261 7.19 0.43 -14.47
CA THR A 261 8.24 0.24 -15.47
C THR A 261 9.54 0.86 -14.98
N THR A 262 10.63 0.09 -15.02
CA THR A 262 11.95 0.58 -14.60
C THR A 262 12.82 0.85 -15.82
N GLN A 263 13.49 2.00 -15.87
CA GLN A 263 14.44 2.34 -16.93
C GLN A 263 15.63 3.12 -16.35
N CYS A 264 16.72 3.22 -17.11
CA CYS A 264 17.82 4.10 -16.71
C CYS A 264 17.39 5.57 -16.71
N GLY A 265 17.60 6.24 -15.59
CA GLY A 265 17.31 7.65 -15.36
C GLY A 265 18.15 8.22 -14.21
N GLN A 266 17.62 9.23 -13.52
CA GLN A 266 18.36 10.05 -12.56
C GLN A 266 17.88 9.87 -11.11
N TYR A 267 16.68 9.33 -10.91
CA TYR A 267 16.01 9.28 -9.61
C TYR A 267 15.89 7.85 -9.06
N GLY A 268 16.90 6.99 -9.24
CA GLY A 268 16.88 5.58 -8.82
C GLY A 268 17.55 5.30 -7.47
N LEU A 269 17.59 4.03 -7.05
CA LEU A 269 18.37 3.61 -5.88
C LEU A 269 19.88 3.80 -6.09
N CYS A 270 20.62 4.01 -5.00
CA CYS A 270 22.05 4.25 -5.01
C CYS A 270 22.73 3.76 -3.72
N LEU A 271 24.02 3.48 -3.80
CA LEU A 271 24.87 3.11 -2.66
C LEU A 271 25.70 4.29 -2.14
N GLY A 272 25.90 5.31 -2.98
CA GLY A 272 26.47 6.58 -2.59
C GLY A 272 26.42 7.62 -3.71
N ASP A 273 26.88 8.84 -3.41
CA ASP A 273 26.83 9.97 -4.36
C ASP A 273 27.51 9.70 -5.71
N GLY A 274 28.48 8.77 -5.74
CA GLY A 274 29.18 8.38 -6.95
C GLY A 274 28.31 7.64 -7.98
N ASP A 275 27.16 7.09 -7.56
CA ASP A 275 26.20 6.42 -8.45
C ASP A 275 25.24 7.42 -9.11
N CYS A 276 25.15 8.64 -8.58
CA CYS A 276 24.18 9.62 -9.01
C CYS A 276 24.71 10.53 -10.13
N ALA A 277 23.77 11.11 -10.90
CA ALA A 277 24.12 12.09 -11.92
C ALA A 277 24.70 13.37 -11.29
N ALA A 278 25.46 14.15 -12.06
CA ALA A 278 25.99 15.42 -11.54
C ALA A 278 24.86 16.37 -11.07
N GLY A 279 25.00 16.89 -9.84
CA GLY A 279 23.99 17.72 -9.18
C GLY A 279 22.91 16.93 -8.42
N PHE A 280 23.11 15.63 -8.26
CA PHE A 280 22.28 14.76 -7.43
C PHE A 280 23.12 14.20 -6.26
N SER A 281 22.45 13.95 -5.15
CA SER A 281 22.98 13.29 -3.95
C SER A 281 22.25 11.97 -3.70
N CYS A 282 22.92 11.03 -3.07
CA CYS A 282 22.36 9.75 -2.66
C CYS A 282 21.81 9.86 -1.23
N LEU A 283 20.49 10.02 -1.09
CA LEU A 283 19.85 10.32 0.20
C LEU A 283 18.84 9.25 0.62
N GLY A 284 18.87 8.89 1.91
CA GLY A 284 17.87 8.01 2.53
C GLY A 284 16.63 8.78 2.95
N LEU A 285 15.70 9.01 2.01
CA LEU A 285 14.46 9.75 2.31
C LEU A 285 13.44 8.93 3.12
N TRP A 286 13.63 7.61 3.21
CA TRP A 286 12.63 6.64 3.72
C TRP A 286 13.13 5.86 4.94
N PRO A 287 12.22 5.36 5.80
CA PRO A 287 12.57 4.60 7.00
C PRO A 287 13.19 3.23 6.73
N ASP A 288 13.10 2.72 5.49
CA ASP A 288 13.71 1.44 5.11
C ASP A 288 15.24 1.52 4.96
N GLY A 289 15.82 2.71 5.10
CA GLY A 289 17.26 2.93 5.05
C GLY A 289 17.85 2.82 3.65
N ARG A 290 17.03 2.65 2.61
CA ARG A 290 17.50 2.70 1.22
C ARG A 290 17.73 4.14 0.81
N MET A 291 18.78 4.35 0.04
CA MET A 291 19.11 5.66 -0.50
C MET A 291 18.67 5.74 -1.96
N GLU A 292 18.25 6.92 -2.36
CA GLU A 292 17.85 7.23 -3.73
C GLU A 292 18.56 8.50 -4.22
N CYS A 293 18.91 8.51 -5.49
CA CYS A 293 19.46 9.69 -6.15
C CYS A 293 18.36 10.74 -6.24
N VAL A 294 18.64 11.91 -5.69
CA VAL A 294 17.73 13.05 -5.73
C VAL A 294 18.49 14.32 -6.05
N LEU A 295 17.82 15.27 -6.70
CA LEU A 295 18.44 16.54 -7.06
C LEU A 295 18.83 17.32 -5.80
N ASP A 296 20.04 17.88 -5.77
CA ASP A 296 20.58 18.57 -4.60
C ASP A 296 19.68 19.72 -4.12
N GLY A 297 19.40 19.76 -2.81
CA GLY A 297 18.58 20.79 -2.16
C GLY A 297 17.24 20.24 -1.66
N GLY A 298 16.20 21.07 -1.71
CA GLY A 298 14.84 20.69 -1.29
C GLY A 298 14.39 21.30 0.02
N THR A 299 13.17 20.95 0.42
CA THR A 299 12.53 21.42 1.67
C THR A 299 12.49 20.35 2.76
N CYS A 300 12.90 19.12 2.43
CA CYS A 300 12.93 17.98 3.34
C CYS A 300 14.13 17.11 3.00
N LEU A 301 14.65 16.39 4.00
CA LEU A 301 15.76 15.46 3.88
C LEU A 301 15.35 14.04 4.29
N SER A 302 14.17 13.90 4.90
CA SER A 302 13.57 12.64 5.29
C SER A 302 12.06 12.74 5.33
N PHE A 303 11.37 11.61 5.22
CA PHE A 303 9.92 11.51 5.39
C PHE A 303 9.41 12.10 6.71
N ALA A 304 10.21 12.05 7.79
CA ALA A 304 9.87 12.58 9.10
C ALA A 304 9.82 14.12 9.15
N ASP A 305 10.43 14.81 8.16
CA ASP A 305 10.33 16.27 8.05
C ASP A 305 8.95 16.73 7.56
N CYS A 306 8.16 15.79 7.01
CA CYS A 306 6.86 16.08 6.43
C CYS A 306 5.72 15.78 7.41
N PRO A 307 4.62 16.55 7.38
CA PRO A 307 3.40 16.23 8.10
C PRO A 307 2.85 14.84 7.74
N ALA A 308 1.95 14.31 8.57
CA ALA A 308 1.18 13.12 8.23
C ALA A 308 0.47 13.28 6.87
N GLN A 309 0.25 12.16 6.18
CA GLN A 309 -0.28 12.09 4.81
C GLN A 309 0.58 12.82 3.77
N GLN A 310 1.86 13.05 4.09
CA GLN A 310 2.85 13.56 3.16
C GLN A 310 4.14 12.74 3.27
N VAL A 311 4.89 12.73 2.18
CA VAL A 311 6.19 12.06 2.10
C VAL A 311 7.24 12.98 1.51
N CYS A 312 8.47 12.86 1.97
CA CYS A 312 9.60 13.56 1.36
C CYS A 312 10.03 12.78 0.12
N ALA A 313 9.79 13.34 -1.07
CA ALA A 313 10.16 12.71 -2.32
C ALA A 313 10.40 13.72 -3.44
N SER A 314 11.07 13.30 -4.51
CA SER A 314 11.17 14.10 -5.74
C SER A 314 9.84 14.07 -6.49
N PRO A 315 9.30 15.23 -6.93
CA PRO A 315 8.06 15.26 -7.71
C PRO A 315 8.14 14.40 -8.97
N ARG A 316 6.99 13.97 -9.50
CA ARG A 316 6.93 13.15 -10.74
C ARG A 316 7.72 13.76 -11.89
N GLY A 317 7.59 15.07 -12.09
CA GLY A 317 8.29 15.82 -13.14
C GLY A 317 9.79 16.00 -12.92
N GLY A 318 10.34 15.43 -11.84
CA GLY A 318 11.67 15.72 -11.34
C GLY A 318 11.74 17.02 -10.55
N GLY A 319 12.90 17.28 -9.96
CA GLY A 319 13.15 18.41 -9.08
C GLY A 319 13.73 17.98 -7.74
N VAL A 320 13.94 18.95 -6.87
CA VAL A 320 14.46 18.72 -5.52
C VAL A 320 13.39 18.07 -4.62
N PRO A 321 13.80 17.27 -3.61
CA PRO A 321 12.87 16.71 -2.64
C PRO A 321 12.00 17.77 -1.94
N SER A 322 10.72 17.48 -1.84
CA SER A 322 9.77 18.29 -1.07
C SER A 322 8.66 17.43 -0.50
N CYS A 323 7.90 17.93 0.47
CA CYS A 323 6.79 17.20 1.04
C CYS A 323 5.64 17.08 0.03
N GLN A 324 5.41 15.88 -0.46
CA GLN A 324 4.38 15.55 -1.43
C GLN A 324 3.10 15.16 -0.70
N ALA A 325 2.02 15.90 -0.94
CA ALA A 325 0.70 15.63 -0.38
C ALA A 325 -0.26 14.98 -1.38
N GLY A 326 0.21 14.67 -2.60
CA GLY A 326 -0.63 14.16 -3.67
C GLY A 326 -1.49 15.28 -4.26
N LEU A 327 -2.54 14.91 -4.99
CA LEU A 327 -3.46 15.89 -5.54
C LEU A 327 -4.32 16.47 -4.41
N GLN A 328 -4.30 17.80 -4.27
CA GLN A 328 -5.26 18.54 -3.46
C GLN A 328 -6.37 19.00 -4.42
N PRO A 329 -7.66 18.68 -4.16
CA PRO A 329 -8.76 19.09 -5.03
C PRO A 329 -8.88 20.62 -5.18
#